data_AF-A0A7X7J1U8-F1
#
_entry.id   AF-A0A7X7J1U8-F1
#
_cell.length_a   1.000
_cell.length_b   1.000
_cell.length_c   1.000
_cell.angle_alpha   90.00
_cell.angle_beta   90.00
_cell.angle_gamma   90.00
#
_symmetry.space_group_name_H-M   'P 1'
#
loop_
_entity.id
_entity.type
_entity.pdbx_description
1 polymer ?
#
loop_
_entity_poly.entity_id
_entity_poly.type
_entity_poly.pdbx_seq_one_letter_code
_entity_poly.pdbx_strand_id
1 'polypeptide(L)'
;NKIGALIAIERDVGLSAITEEGVRLDARLSAELINTIFWPGSALHDLGVVIQNGRIAAAGCEFPLVDAEGVDRSMGSRHRAAIGLSLESDAIVVVVSEETGSISIAERGRLYPHIRPADLYDTICHHLSYTRVPLVPREEVVPEPEPEPAPAPSPAAAESKVEDETPAAEPPGEQAPAGPARPTQHQPAEASA
;
A
#
# COMPACT_ATOMS: atom_id res chain seq x y z
N ASN A 1 -2.70 -21.98 -15.62
CA ASN A 1 -3.77 -21.70 -14.64
C ASN A 1 -3.54 -20.30 -14.06
N LYS A 2 -4.59 -19.61 -13.64
CA LYS A 2 -4.45 -18.46 -12.74
C LYS A 2 -4.75 -18.95 -11.32
N ILE A 3 -3.69 -19.23 -10.57
CA ILE A 3 -3.77 -19.68 -9.18
C ILE A 3 -3.05 -18.63 -8.34
N GLY A 4 -3.72 -18.13 -7.31
CA GLY A 4 -3.12 -17.20 -6.37
C GLY A 4 -2.03 -17.88 -5.55
N ALA A 5 -0.90 -17.22 -5.35
CA ALA A 5 0.17 -17.70 -4.48
C ALA A 5 0.79 -16.56 -3.68
N LEU A 6 1.25 -16.87 -2.47
CA LEU A 6 1.84 -15.93 -1.53
C LEU A 6 2.95 -16.64 -0.76
N ILE A 7 4.22 -16.40 -1.11
CA ILE A 7 5.37 -17.15 -0.61
C ILE A 7 6.40 -16.20 -0.01
N ALA A 8 6.59 -16.25 1.30
CA ALA A 8 7.68 -15.55 1.98
C ALA A 8 8.96 -16.40 2.00
N ILE A 9 10.09 -15.78 1.71
CA ILE A 9 11.43 -16.35 1.86
C ILE A 9 12.12 -15.60 3.00
N GLU A 10 12.39 -16.31 4.09
CA GLU A 10 13.11 -15.80 5.26
C GLU A 10 14.56 -15.42 4.91
N ARG A 11 15.08 -14.40 5.61
CA ARG A 11 16.48 -13.96 5.55
C ARG A 11 17.04 -13.77 6.97
N ASP A 12 17.41 -12.56 7.37
CA ASP A 12 18.04 -12.29 8.68
C ASP A 12 16.98 -12.09 9.78
N VAL A 13 15.80 -11.56 9.44
CA VAL A 13 14.67 -11.42 10.37
C VAL A 13 13.83 -12.70 10.37
N GLY A 14 13.94 -13.47 11.45
CA GLY A 14 13.24 -14.75 11.61
C GLY A 14 11.72 -14.61 11.70
N LEU A 15 10.99 -15.43 10.95
CA LEU A 15 9.52 -15.38 10.80
C LEU A 15 8.77 -16.31 11.77
N SER A 16 9.38 -16.65 12.91
CA SER A 16 8.91 -17.71 13.82
C SER A 16 7.44 -17.59 14.23
N ALA A 17 6.96 -16.40 14.59
CA ALA A 17 5.57 -16.15 14.99
C ALA A 17 4.58 -16.52 13.86
N ILE A 18 4.86 -16.07 12.63
CA ILE A 18 4.07 -16.38 11.42
C ILE A 18 4.05 -17.90 11.14
N THR A 19 5.13 -18.62 11.49
CA THR A 19 5.20 -20.10 11.39
C THR A 19 4.66 -20.86 12.61
N GLU A 20 4.19 -20.16 13.65
CA GLU A 20 3.56 -20.74 14.84
C GLU A 20 2.03 -20.69 14.77
N GLU A 21 1.49 -19.69 14.08
CA GLU A 21 0.06 -19.57 13.78
C GLU A 21 -0.35 -20.42 12.56
N GLY A 22 0.55 -20.59 11.59
CA GLY A 22 0.32 -21.45 10.41
C GLY A 22 0.53 -22.95 10.64
N VAL A 23 0.11 -23.76 9.67
CA VAL A 23 0.30 -25.23 9.72
C VAL A 23 1.76 -25.57 9.39
N ARG A 24 2.52 -25.94 10.43
CA ARG A 24 3.91 -26.43 10.30
C ARG A 24 3.98 -27.70 9.44
N LEU A 25 4.88 -27.70 8.46
CA LEU A 25 5.10 -28.79 7.50
C LEU A 25 6.50 -29.41 7.58
N ASP A 26 7.53 -28.61 7.89
CA ASP A 26 8.96 -28.97 7.76
C ASP A 26 9.29 -29.73 6.44
N ALA A 27 8.65 -29.35 5.34
CA ALA A 27 8.69 -30.13 4.11
C ALA A 27 9.88 -29.74 3.22
N ARG A 28 10.40 -30.70 2.45
CA ARG A 28 11.36 -30.40 1.38
C ARG A 28 10.68 -29.54 0.30
N LEU A 29 11.32 -28.44 -0.06
CA LEU A 29 10.85 -27.56 -1.14
C LEU A 29 10.78 -28.34 -2.48
N SER A 30 9.61 -28.33 -3.11
CA SER A 30 9.36 -28.93 -4.43
C SER A 30 8.25 -28.17 -5.17
N ALA A 31 8.27 -28.21 -6.50
CA ALA A 31 7.27 -27.53 -7.32
C ALA A 31 5.89 -28.21 -7.19
N GLU A 32 5.87 -29.53 -7.09
CA GLU A 32 4.67 -30.34 -6.88
C GLU A 32 3.97 -29.97 -5.57
N LEU A 33 4.76 -29.80 -4.49
CA LEU A 33 4.22 -29.44 -3.18
C LEU A 33 3.67 -28.00 -3.14
N ILE A 34 4.38 -27.03 -3.73
CA ILE A 34 3.87 -25.65 -3.87
C ILE A 34 2.55 -25.63 -4.66
N ASN A 35 2.50 -26.32 -5.81
CA ASN A 35 1.28 -26.43 -6.62
C ASN A 35 0.13 -27.14 -5.88
N THR A 36 0.44 -28.06 -4.97
CA THR A 36 -0.55 -28.76 -4.13
C THR A 36 -1.09 -27.86 -3.02
N ILE A 37 -0.23 -27.09 -2.35
CA ILE A 37 -0.61 -26.17 -1.28
C ILE A 37 -1.56 -25.09 -1.82
N PHE A 38 -1.18 -24.42 -2.92
CA PHE A 38 -1.99 -23.35 -3.53
C PHE A 38 -3.14 -23.87 -4.41
N TRP A 39 -3.43 -25.17 -4.43
CA TRP A 39 -4.54 -25.68 -5.23
C TRP A 39 -5.89 -25.12 -4.73
N PRO A 40 -6.75 -24.54 -5.59
CA PRO A 40 -8.03 -23.98 -5.19
C PRO A 40 -8.91 -24.96 -4.40
N GLY A 41 -9.35 -24.54 -3.21
CA GLY A 41 -10.12 -25.37 -2.28
C GLY A 41 -9.30 -26.30 -1.38
N SER A 42 -7.96 -26.19 -1.35
CA SER A 42 -7.15 -26.83 -0.30
C SER A 42 -7.31 -26.10 1.04
N ALA A 43 -7.06 -26.79 2.15
CA ALA A 43 -7.09 -26.17 3.48
C ALA A 43 -5.95 -25.15 3.74
N LEU A 44 -5.02 -24.95 2.79
CA LEU A 44 -3.80 -24.16 2.95
C LEU A 44 -3.62 -23.06 1.88
N HIS A 45 -4.53 -22.96 0.91
CA HIS A 45 -4.31 -22.14 -0.31
C HIS A 45 -4.62 -20.64 -0.17
N ASP A 46 -5.43 -20.25 0.82
CA ASP A 46 -5.93 -18.87 0.95
C ASP A 46 -4.88 -17.89 1.52
N LEU A 47 -3.93 -18.40 2.30
CA LEU A 47 -2.94 -17.63 3.07
C LEU A 47 -1.51 -17.90 2.59
N GLY A 48 -0.52 -17.45 3.35
CA GLY A 48 0.89 -17.50 3.00
C GLY A 48 1.57 -18.87 3.20
N VAL A 49 2.69 -19.04 2.51
CA VAL A 49 3.67 -20.13 2.72
C VAL A 49 4.99 -19.50 3.13
N VAL A 50 5.65 -20.06 4.16
CA VAL A 50 6.95 -19.57 4.65
C VAL A 50 8.04 -20.58 4.31
N ILE A 51 9.07 -20.11 3.62
CA ILE A 51 10.29 -20.86 3.31
C ILE A 51 11.40 -20.39 4.25
N GLN A 52 11.91 -21.30 5.07
CA GLN A 52 13.04 -21.11 5.98
C GLN A 52 14.13 -22.12 5.63
N ASN A 53 15.39 -21.70 5.56
CA ASN A 53 16.55 -22.60 5.37
C ASN A 53 16.41 -23.60 4.19
N GLY A 54 15.74 -23.19 3.10
CA GLY A 54 15.49 -24.03 1.91
C GLY A 54 14.39 -25.09 2.06
N ARG A 55 13.61 -25.05 3.14
CA ARG A 55 12.47 -25.95 3.42
C ARG A 55 11.17 -25.13 3.55
N ILE A 56 10.04 -25.76 3.28
CA ILE A 56 8.73 -25.16 3.59
C ILE A 56 8.47 -25.39 5.08
N ALA A 57 8.63 -24.33 5.87
CA ALA A 57 8.48 -24.41 7.33
C ALA A 57 7.01 -24.57 7.71
N ALA A 58 6.15 -23.70 7.17
CA ALA A 58 4.72 -23.70 7.40
C ALA A 58 3.95 -23.20 6.16
N ALA A 59 2.66 -23.52 6.12
CA ALA A 59 1.70 -23.08 5.10
C ALA A 59 0.35 -22.72 5.75
N GLY A 60 -0.48 -21.95 5.05
CA GLY A 60 -1.69 -21.40 5.66
C GLY A 60 -1.37 -20.31 6.70
N CYS A 61 -0.23 -19.63 6.56
CA CYS A 61 0.25 -18.61 7.50
C CYS A 61 -0.42 -17.26 7.21
N GLU A 62 -1.09 -16.66 8.20
CA GLU A 62 -1.60 -15.29 8.06
C GLU A 62 -0.44 -14.29 8.06
N PHE A 63 -0.46 -13.34 7.14
CA PHE A 63 0.57 -12.31 6.96
C PHE A 63 -0.06 -10.94 7.21
N PRO A 64 0.63 -10.00 7.89
CA PRO A 64 0.07 -8.70 8.24
C PRO A 64 -0.37 -7.91 6.99
N LEU A 65 -1.61 -7.43 7.01
CA LEU A 65 -2.19 -6.61 5.95
C LEU A 65 -1.88 -5.12 6.19
N VAL A 66 -1.53 -4.39 5.13
CA VAL A 66 -1.45 -2.92 5.17
C VAL A 66 -2.48 -2.25 4.27
N ASP A 67 -3.38 -1.48 4.89
CA ASP A 67 -4.30 -0.55 4.23
C ASP A 67 -3.75 0.89 4.37
N ALA A 68 -2.55 1.12 3.84
CA ALA A 68 -1.83 2.39 3.95
C ALA A 68 -2.07 3.35 2.78
N GLU A 69 -2.02 4.66 3.04
CA GLU A 69 -2.08 5.68 2.00
C GLU A 69 -0.88 5.54 1.04
N GLY A 70 -1.16 5.30 -0.24
CA GLY A 70 -0.14 4.99 -1.26
C GLY A 70 -0.14 3.53 -1.75
N VAL A 71 -0.85 2.62 -1.07
CA VAL A 71 -1.17 1.30 -1.65
C VAL A 71 -2.29 1.45 -2.70
N ASP A 72 -2.10 0.90 -3.89
CA ASP A 72 -3.09 0.96 -4.96
C ASP A 72 -4.35 0.14 -4.56
N ARG A 73 -5.53 0.76 -4.68
CA ARG A 73 -6.81 0.16 -4.31
C ARG A 73 -7.22 -1.02 -5.20
N SER A 74 -6.57 -1.23 -6.33
CA SER A 74 -6.71 -2.43 -7.17
C SER A 74 -5.90 -3.63 -6.66
N MET A 75 -5.08 -3.48 -5.60
CA MET A 75 -4.33 -4.59 -5.03
C MET A 75 -5.21 -5.51 -4.16
N GLY A 76 -5.43 -6.73 -4.65
CA GLY A 76 -6.02 -7.83 -3.86
C GLY A 76 -5.23 -8.17 -2.59
N SER A 77 -5.88 -8.84 -1.63
CA SER A 77 -5.38 -9.09 -0.27
C SER A 77 -3.95 -9.65 -0.22
N ARG A 78 -3.61 -10.65 -1.06
CA ARG A 78 -2.27 -11.26 -1.12
C ARG A 78 -1.15 -10.25 -1.44
N HIS A 79 -1.42 -9.18 -2.19
CA HIS A 79 -0.44 -8.11 -2.42
C HIS A 79 -0.25 -7.24 -1.17
N ARG A 80 -1.33 -6.88 -0.48
CA ARG A 80 -1.26 -6.07 0.75
C ARG A 80 -0.59 -6.83 1.90
N ALA A 81 -0.85 -8.14 1.99
CA ALA A 81 -0.17 -9.08 2.88
C ALA A 81 1.34 -9.18 2.61
N ALA A 82 1.74 -9.23 1.33
CA ALA A 82 3.15 -9.27 0.96
C ALA A 82 3.88 -7.96 1.27
N ILE A 83 3.24 -6.81 1.04
CA ILE A 83 3.80 -5.50 1.39
C ILE A 83 3.97 -5.40 2.92
N GLY A 84 2.94 -5.77 3.70
CA GLY A 84 2.98 -5.72 5.17
C GLY A 84 4.06 -6.61 5.78
N LEU A 85 4.15 -7.88 5.38
CA LEU A 85 5.22 -8.75 5.88
C LEU A 85 6.62 -8.22 5.49
N SER A 86 6.76 -7.59 4.32
CA SER A 86 8.00 -6.95 3.89
C SER A 86 8.31 -5.59 4.54
N LEU A 87 7.42 -5.06 5.39
CA LEU A 87 7.65 -3.88 6.23
C LEU A 87 8.17 -4.27 7.62
N GLU A 88 7.64 -5.36 8.19
CA GLU A 88 7.99 -5.86 9.52
C GLU A 88 9.24 -6.76 9.52
N SER A 89 9.58 -7.33 8.36
CA SER A 89 10.73 -8.22 8.17
C SER A 89 11.55 -7.84 6.94
N ASP A 90 12.75 -8.40 6.84
CA ASP A 90 13.54 -8.34 5.61
C ASP A 90 13.17 -9.48 4.63
N ALA A 91 12.07 -10.20 4.82
CA ALA A 91 11.67 -11.27 3.93
C ALA A 91 11.43 -10.79 2.49
N ILE A 92 11.74 -11.65 1.51
CA ILE A 92 11.33 -11.46 0.11
C ILE A 92 10.02 -12.22 -0.07
N VAL A 93 8.95 -11.52 -0.44
CA VAL A 93 7.62 -12.14 -0.59
C VAL A 93 7.20 -12.18 -2.06
N VAL A 94 7.13 -13.38 -2.64
CA VAL A 94 6.67 -13.61 -4.01
C VAL A 94 5.14 -13.73 -4.02
N VAL A 95 4.49 -12.99 -4.91
CA VAL A 95 3.03 -13.01 -5.10
C VAL A 95 2.70 -13.43 -6.54
N VAL A 96 1.71 -14.30 -6.70
CA VAL A 96 1.05 -14.55 -7.98
C VAL A 96 -0.40 -14.14 -7.84
N SER A 97 -0.87 -13.28 -8.74
CA SER A 97 -2.27 -12.81 -8.78
C SER A 97 -3.21 -13.89 -9.32
N GLU A 98 -4.30 -14.18 -8.61
CA GLU A 98 -5.36 -15.08 -9.10
C GLU A 98 -6.22 -14.44 -10.20
N GLU A 99 -6.33 -13.12 -10.24
CA GLU A 99 -7.13 -12.39 -11.23
C GLU A 99 -6.41 -12.29 -12.58
N THR A 100 -5.11 -11.99 -12.56
CA THR A 100 -4.33 -11.67 -13.77
C THR A 100 -3.31 -12.76 -14.12
N GLY A 101 -2.81 -13.52 -13.14
CA GLY A 101 -1.64 -14.38 -13.29
C GLY A 101 -0.30 -13.63 -13.27
N SER A 102 -0.29 -12.32 -12.98
CA SER A 102 0.94 -11.53 -12.88
C SER A 102 1.76 -11.93 -11.65
N ILE A 103 3.07 -12.00 -11.82
CA ILE A 103 4.03 -12.24 -10.73
C ILE A 103 4.54 -10.90 -10.22
N SER A 104 4.61 -10.75 -8.91
CA SER A 104 5.13 -9.59 -8.19
C SER A 104 6.05 -10.04 -7.07
N ILE A 105 7.02 -9.20 -6.66
CA ILE A 105 7.80 -9.39 -5.43
C ILE A 105 7.58 -8.20 -4.51
N ALA A 106 7.41 -8.44 -3.22
CA ALA A 106 7.51 -7.41 -2.18
C ALA A 106 8.82 -7.55 -1.41
N GLU A 107 9.51 -6.43 -1.17
CA GLU A 107 10.69 -6.30 -0.31
C GLU A 107 10.74 -4.89 0.28
N ARG A 108 11.02 -4.75 1.59
CA ARG A 108 11.20 -3.47 2.29
C ARG A 108 10.02 -2.49 2.06
N GLY A 109 8.81 -3.02 2.09
CA GLY A 109 7.56 -2.27 1.86
C GLY A 109 7.33 -1.79 0.43
N ARG A 110 8.11 -2.26 -0.55
CA ARG A 110 7.95 -1.92 -1.98
C ARG A 110 7.49 -3.15 -2.75
N LEU A 111 6.48 -2.96 -3.60
CA LEU A 111 6.05 -3.97 -4.57
C LEU A 111 6.72 -3.72 -5.93
N TYR A 112 7.29 -4.77 -6.50
CA TYR A 112 7.88 -4.85 -7.84
C TYR A 112 6.98 -5.74 -8.70
N PRO A 113 5.99 -5.18 -9.43
CA PRO A 113 5.00 -5.96 -10.16
C PRO A 113 5.42 -6.31 -11.59
N HIS A 114 4.68 -7.20 -12.24
CA HIS A 114 4.83 -7.59 -13.66
C HIS A 114 6.17 -8.27 -14.00
N ILE A 115 6.75 -9.00 -13.04
CA ILE A 115 7.95 -9.82 -13.26
C ILE A 115 7.61 -10.92 -14.27
N ARG A 116 8.40 -11.04 -15.35
CA ARG A 116 8.20 -12.10 -16.35
C ARG A 116 8.67 -13.43 -15.76
N PRO A 117 7.98 -14.57 -16.02
CA PRO A 117 8.38 -15.87 -15.46
C PRO A 117 9.83 -16.28 -15.78
N ALA A 118 10.39 -15.83 -16.90
CA ALA A 118 11.78 -16.07 -17.29
C ALA A 118 12.79 -15.29 -16.43
N ASP A 119 12.44 -14.09 -15.95
CA ASP A 119 13.33 -13.22 -15.17
C ASP A 119 13.27 -13.53 -13.67
N LEU A 120 12.26 -14.30 -13.22
CA LEU A 120 11.95 -14.47 -11.80
C LEU A 120 13.12 -15.07 -11.01
N TYR A 121 13.86 -16.02 -11.59
CA TYR A 121 15.04 -16.62 -10.96
C TYR A 121 16.12 -15.58 -10.70
N ASP A 122 16.55 -14.87 -11.75
CA ASP A 122 17.58 -13.83 -11.65
C ASP A 122 17.15 -12.68 -10.73
N THR A 123 15.85 -12.34 -10.74
CA THR A 123 15.26 -11.32 -9.86
C THR A 123 15.33 -11.75 -8.39
N ILE A 124 14.89 -12.97 -8.06
CA ILE A 124 14.99 -13.51 -6.69
C ILE A 124 16.46 -13.60 -6.25
N CYS A 125 17.36 -14.09 -7.11
CA CYS A 125 18.79 -14.13 -6.82
C CYS A 125 19.39 -12.73 -6.60
N HIS A 126 18.96 -11.72 -7.36
CA HIS A 126 19.37 -10.33 -7.18
C HIS A 126 18.97 -9.81 -5.79
N HIS A 127 17.67 -9.84 -5.45
CA HIS A 127 17.18 -9.39 -4.14
C HIS A 127 17.78 -10.18 -2.97
N LEU A 128 18.00 -11.50 -3.09
CA LEU A 128 18.72 -12.29 -2.09
C LEU A 128 20.17 -11.84 -1.91
N SER A 129 20.89 -11.59 -3.02
CA SER A 129 22.31 -11.23 -2.98
C SER A 129 22.61 -9.82 -2.46
N TYR A 130 21.65 -8.88 -2.56
CA TYR A 130 21.87 -7.47 -2.22
C TYR A 130 21.80 -7.18 -0.71
N THR A 131 21.23 -8.10 0.09
CA THR A 131 21.09 -7.90 1.54
C THR A 131 22.37 -8.31 2.28
N ARG A 132 23.30 -7.36 2.35
CA ARG A 132 24.30 -7.22 3.43
C ARG A 132 24.19 -5.88 4.17
N VAL A 133 23.08 -5.17 3.95
CA VAL A 133 22.72 -3.94 4.65
C VAL A 133 21.65 -4.30 5.67
N PRO A 134 21.93 -4.22 6.99
CA PRO A 134 20.95 -4.51 8.02
C PRO A 134 19.71 -3.62 7.85
N LEU A 135 18.53 -4.15 8.19
CA LEU A 135 17.40 -3.27 8.49
C LEU A 135 17.71 -2.56 9.80
N VAL A 136 18.03 -1.27 9.71
CA VAL A 136 17.95 -0.39 10.88
C VAL A 136 16.46 -0.23 11.17
N PRO A 137 15.96 -0.57 12.38
CA PRO A 137 14.60 -0.24 12.77
C PRO A 137 14.40 1.26 12.62
N ARG A 138 13.22 1.70 12.17
CA ARG A 138 12.88 3.12 12.19
C ARG A 138 12.75 3.55 13.64
N GLU A 139 13.77 4.21 14.18
CA GLU A 139 13.57 5.06 15.35
C GLU A 139 12.45 6.05 15.02
N GLU A 140 11.54 6.25 15.97
CA GLU A 140 10.52 7.28 15.83
C GLU A 140 11.24 8.63 15.71
N VAL A 141 10.99 9.35 14.61
CA VAL A 141 11.54 10.69 14.41
C VAL A 141 10.81 11.62 15.35
N VAL A 142 11.30 11.70 16.60
CA VAL A 142 10.94 12.75 17.53
C VAL A 142 11.25 14.07 16.83
N PRO A 143 10.26 14.93 16.54
CA PRO A 143 10.53 16.19 15.87
C PRO A 143 11.46 17.02 16.75
N GLU A 144 12.54 17.55 16.16
CA GLU A 144 13.40 18.51 16.84
C GLU A 144 12.52 19.69 17.30
N PRO A 145 12.68 20.19 18.55
CA PRO A 145 11.89 21.31 19.03
C PRO A 145 12.16 22.52 18.14
N GLU A 146 11.09 23.12 17.61
CA GLU A 146 11.20 24.31 16.75
C GLU A 146 12.00 25.40 17.46
N PRO A 147 12.97 26.05 16.79
CA PRO A 147 13.79 27.08 17.42
C PRO A 147 12.91 28.26 17.86
N GLU A 148 13.04 28.67 19.13
CA GLU A 148 12.23 29.75 19.69
C GLU A 148 12.29 31.01 18.80
N PRO A 149 11.15 31.67 18.51
CA PRO A 149 11.14 32.85 17.66
C PRO A 149 11.95 33.97 18.30
N ALA A 150 12.89 34.53 17.52
CA ALA A 150 13.80 35.56 18.00
C ALA A 150 13.04 36.77 18.60
N PRO A 151 13.55 37.37 19.70
CA PRO A 151 12.84 38.42 20.41
C PRO A 151 12.58 39.64 19.53
N ALA A 152 11.33 40.10 19.51
CA ALA A 152 10.90 41.24 18.70
C ALA A 152 11.64 42.53 19.09
N PRO A 153 11.94 43.42 18.11
CA PRO A 153 12.59 44.69 18.39
C PRO A 153 11.70 45.63 19.22
N SER A 154 12.29 46.29 20.21
CA SER A 154 11.61 47.25 21.08
C SER A 154 11.21 48.53 20.31
N PRO A 155 10.01 49.09 20.53
CA PRO A 155 9.55 50.28 19.81
C PRO A 155 10.24 51.55 20.33
N ALA A 156 10.81 52.35 19.42
CA ALA A 156 11.42 53.64 19.73
C ALA A 156 11.08 54.69 18.66
N ALA A 157 10.70 55.89 19.12
CA ALA A 157 10.45 57.13 18.36
C ALA A 157 9.42 57.05 17.21
N ALA A 158 8.31 57.76 17.39
CA ALA A 158 7.45 58.19 16.29
C ALA A 158 7.87 59.60 15.83
N GLU A 159 7.58 59.94 14.57
CA GLU A 159 7.40 61.32 14.15
C GLU A 159 6.33 61.38 13.04
N SER A 160 5.63 62.52 12.93
CA SER A 160 4.34 62.60 12.25
C SER A 160 4.29 63.64 11.14
N LYS A 161 3.41 63.42 10.15
CA LYS A 161 2.72 64.52 9.48
C LYS A 161 1.32 64.12 9.00
N VAL A 162 0.50 65.14 8.76
CA VAL A 162 -0.96 65.12 8.57
C VAL A 162 -1.26 65.75 7.18
N GLU A 163 -2.55 65.86 6.83
CA GLU A 163 -3.16 66.59 5.69
C GLU A 163 -3.42 65.73 4.42
N ASP A 164 -4.60 65.76 3.78
CA ASP A 164 -5.95 66.13 4.28
C ASP A 164 -7.11 65.58 3.39
N GLU A 165 -8.35 65.76 3.87
CA GLU A 165 -9.69 65.76 3.22
C GLU A 165 -10.17 64.63 2.25
N THR A 166 -11.41 64.19 2.53
CA THR A 166 -12.34 63.37 1.72
C THR A 166 -13.45 64.30 1.13
N PRO A 167 -14.65 63.90 0.60
CA PRO A 167 -15.26 62.57 0.34
C PRO A 167 -15.94 62.42 -1.06
N ALA A 168 -16.82 61.41 -1.18
CA ALA A 168 -17.96 61.24 -2.12
C ALA A 168 -17.66 60.60 -3.52
N ALA A 169 -18.54 59.80 -4.14
CA ALA A 169 -19.91 59.34 -3.79
C ALA A 169 -20.23 57.92 -4.35
N GLU A 170 -21.42 57.38 -4.04
CA GLU A 170 -21.95 56.07 -4.48
C GLU A 170 -23.50 56.15 -4.67
N PRO A 171 -24.24 55.17 -5.28
CA PRO A 171 -23.83 54.27 -6.38
C PRO A 171 -24.52 54.33 -7.78
N PRO A 172 -25.87 54.40 -7.98
CA PRO A 172 -26.58 53.18 -8.42
C PRO A 172 -27.34 53.21 -9.78
N GLY A 173 -27.43 52.03 -10.41
CA GLY A 173 -28.21 51.65 -11.61
C GLY A 173 -27.66 50.34 -12.21
N GLU A 174 -28.38 49.48 -12.94
CA GLU A 174 -29.75 49.49 -13.46
C GLU A 174 -30.33 48.03 -13.47
N GLN A 175 -31.62 47.87 -13.76
CA GLN A 175 -32.41 46.64 -13.50
C GLN A 175 -32.36 45.54 -14.60
N ALA A 176 -32.85 44.34 -14.25
CA ALA A 176 -33.12 43.23 -15.17
C ALA A 176 -34.44 43.40 -15.96
N PRO A 177 -34.75 42.49 -16.90
CA PRO A 177 -35.98 41.70 -16.71
C PRO A 177 -35.83 40.19 -17.04
N ALA A 178 -36.89 39.41 -16.78
CA ALA A 178 -36.88 37.94 -16.81
C ALA A 178 -38.02 37.32 -17.63
N GLY A 179 -37.91 36.01 -17.91
CA GLY A 179 -39.03 35.11 -18.25
C GLY A 179 -38.78 34.22 -19.49
N PRO A 180 -39.68 33.24 -19.79
CA PRO A 180 -40.73 32.66 -18.96
C PRO A 180 -40.53 31.13 -18.74
N ALA A 181 -41.60 30.33 -18.53
CA ALA A 181 -41.56 29.03 -17.84
C ALA A 181 -41.98 27.77 -18.66
N ARG A 182 -41.83 26.60 -17.98
CA ARG A 182 -42.47 25.26 -18.13
C ARG A 182 -43.75 25.18 -19.00
N PRO A 183 -44.04 24.05 -19.71
CA PRO A 183 -44.35 22.71 -19.12
C PRO A 183 -43.52 21.56 -19.79
N THR A 184 -43.80 20.24 -19.79
CA THR A 184 -44.99 19.41 -19.45
C THR A 184 -44.62 18.05 -18.79
N GLN A 185 -44.97 16.89 -19.39
CA GLN A 185 -44.91 15.51 -18.85
C GLN A 185 -44.84 14.47 -20.00
N HIS A 186 -44.31 13.26 -19.76
CA HIS A 186 -45.12 12.02 -19.79
C HIS A 186 -44.34 10.72 -19.41
N GLN A 187 -45.10 9.79 -18.85
CA GLN A 187 -44.88 8.33 -18.71
C GLN A 187 -46.05 7.65 -19.51
N PRO A 188 -46.18 6.31 -19.66
CA PRO A 188 -45.67 5.23 -18.81
C PRO A 188 -45.06 4.02 -19.58
N ALA A 189 -44.98 2.88 -18.88
CA ALA A 189 -44.38 1.61 -19.26
C ALA A 189 -45.13 0.80 -20.35
N GLU A 190 -44.42 -0.20 -20.89
CA GLU A 190 -45.00 -1.47 -21.34
C GLU A 190 -44.26 -2.65 -20.68
N ALA A 191 -44.89 -3.83 -20.68
CA ALA A 191 -44.35 -5.06 -20.08
C ALA A 191 -44.65 -6.29 -20.96
N SER A 192 -43.66 -7.17 -21.13
CA SER A 192 -43.75 -8.50 -21.75
C SER A 192 -42.41 -9.22 -21.57
N ALA A 193 -42.34 -10.55 -21.41
CA ALA A 193 -43.39 -11.54 -21.12
C ALA A 193 -42.75 -12.77 -20.44
#